data_AF-A0A662DGK7-F1
#
_entry.id   AF-A0A662DGK7-F1
#
_cell.length_a   1.000
_cell.length_b   1.000
_cell.length_c   1.000
_cell.angle_alpha   90.00
_cell.angle_beta   90.00
_cell.angle_gamma   90.00
#
_symmetry.space_group_name_H-M   'P 1'
#
loop_
_entity.id
_entity.type
_entity.pdbx_description
1 polymer ?
#
loop_
_entity_poly.entity_id
_entity_poly.type
_entity_poly.pdbx_seq_one_letter_code
_entity_poly.pdbx_strand_id
1 'polypeptide(L)'
;MVPVIPQEIREKDPTFIMAEEYSILPVDKNGFKGKIPKIKGIIPYPNLFAYEEQKLFTHNTGHAVCAYLGYQKGYRYIWESIQDNEIRGTVENALTETSKALVKKHHFKLEEQQNLVKDLLHRFANKALGDTVIRVGRDPIRKLGPNDRLIGAAKLALKYEIIPVNICRGIAAAIFFDYSKDPEAVKLVRLREKEGVDGVLKNICQVDPRGKIAQLVKKNVEDGRFKI
;
A
#
# COMPACT_ATOMS: atom_id res chain seq x y z
N MET A 1 -6.61 10.03 5.03
CA MET A 1 -5.18 10.33 4.91
C MET A 1 -4.98 11.59 5.73
N VAL A 2 -4.13 11.48 6.73
CA VAL A 2 -3.78 12.57 7.65
C VAL A 2 -2.27 12.74 7.49
N PRO A 3 -1.81 13.75 6.74
CA PRO A 3 -0.39 13.99 6.53
C PRO A 3 0.26 14.50 7.82
N VAL A 4 1.59 14.49 7.85
CA VAL A 4 2.34 15.11 8.95
C VAL A 4 2.32 16.61 8.74
N ILE A 5 1.87 17.34 9.77
CA ILE A 5 1.83 18.81 9.74
C ILE A 5 3.26 19.38 9.76
N PRO A 6 3.60 20.37 8.92
CA PRO A 6 4.88 21.08 9.00
C PRO A 6 5.17 21.60 10.41
N GLN A 7 6.43 21.58 10.82
CA GLN A 7 6.82 21.99 12.18
C GLN A 7 6.47 23.45 12.45
N GLU A 8 6.63 24.35 11.47
CA GLU A 8 6.31 25.77 11.65
C GLU A 8 4.81 26.03 11.90
N ILE A 9 3.93 25.15 11.41
CA ILE A 9 2.49 25.23 11.68
C ILE A 9 2.18 24.69 13.08
N ARG A 10 2.80 23.56 13.46
CA ARG A 10 2.60 22.96 14.79
C ARG A 10 3.12 23.84 15.93
N GLU A 11 4.20 24.57 15.72
CA GLU A 11 4.73 25.52 16.71
C GLU A 11 3.80 26.72 16.94
N LYS A 12 3.02 27.11 15.91
CA LYS A 12 2.03 28.18 16.02
C LYS A 12 0.72 27.71 16.65
N ASP A 13 0.27 26.52 16.28
CA ASP A 13 -0.93 25.90 16.84
C ASP A 13 -0.71 24.38 17.00
N PRO A 14 -0.44 23.89 18.22
CA PRO A 14 -0.22 22.48 18.48
C PRO A 14 -1.48 21.62 18.31
N THR A 15 -2.66 22.24 18.19
CA THR A 15 -3.95 21.54 17.99
C THR A 15 -4.34 21.43 16.53
N PHE A 16 -3.62 22.09 15.62
CA PHE A 16 -3.93 22.08 14.20
C PHE A 16 -3.79 20.69 13.59
N ILE A 17 -4.84 20.25 12.90
CA ILE A 17 -4.86 18.99 12.13
C ILE A 17 -5.30 19.23 10.70
N MET A 18 -4.77 18.43 9.78
CA MET A 18 -5.17 18.39 8.39
C MET A 18 -5.55 16.95 8.04
N ALA A 19 -6.69 16.78 7.40
CA ALA A 19 -7.17 15.50 6.94
C ALA A 19 -7.78 15.67 5.55
N GLU A 20 -7.75 14.60 4.75
CA GLU A 20 -8.59 14.54 3.55
C GLU A 20 -10.08 14.53 3.92
N GLU A 21 -10.93 14.90 2.95
CA GLU A 21 -12.39 14.94 3.12
C GLU A 21 -13.02 13.56 3.40
N TYR A 22 -12.40 12.47 2.95
CA TYR A 22 -12.87 11.12 3.20
C TYR A 22 -12.89 10.81 4.71
N SER A 23 -14.09 10.67 5.27
CA SER A 23 -14.33 10.57 6.73
C SER A 23 -15.25 9.40 7.12
N ILE A 24 -15.17 8.27 6.42
CA ILE A 24 -15.96 7.07 6.73
C ILE A 24 -15.21 6.19 7.73
N LEU A 25 -15.90 5.82 8.82
CA LEU A 25 -15.43 4.88 9.84
C LEU A 25 -16.30 3.61 9.83
N PRO A 26 -15.82 2.50 9.23
CA PRO A 26 -16.49 1.22 9.36
C PRO A 26 -16.41 0.73 10.81
N VAL A 27 -17.48 0.10 11.30
CA VAL A 27 -17.51 -0.52 12.64
C VAL A 27 -18.16 -1.89 12.56
N ASP A 28 -17.76 -2.81 13.46
CA ASP A 28 -18.38 -4.14 13.52
C ASP A 28 -19.83 -4.00 14.01
N LYS A 29 -20.78 -4.26 13.12
CA LYS A 29 -22.20 -4.20 13.43
C LYS A 29 -22.58 -5.16 14.57
N ASN A 30 -21.93 -6.33 14.63
CA ASN A 30 -22.25 -7.38 15.59
C ASN A 30 -21.60 -7.15 16.96
N GLY A 31 -20.64 -6.22 17.04
CA GLY A 31 -19.98 -5.82 18.30
C GLY A 31 -20.80 -4.87 19.17
N PHE A 32 -21.90 -4.30 18.67
CA PHE A 32 -22.72 -3.37 19.43
C PHE A 32 -23.59 -4.08 20.47
N LYS A 33 -23.59 -3.54 21.70
CA LYS A 33 -24.55 -3.88 22.74
C LYS A 33 -25.67 -2.82 22.74
N GLY A 34 -26.90 -3.25 22.45
CA GLY A 34 -28.06 -2.36 22.37
C GLY A 34 -28.22 -1.67 21.02
N LYS A 35 -28.91 -0.52 21.00
CA LYS A 35 -29.17 0.22 19.75
C LYS A 35 -27.87 0.84 19.23
N ILE A 36 -27.62 0.67 17.93
CA ILE A 36 -26.48 1.29 17.25
C ILE A 36 -26.71 2.81 17.21
N PRO A 37 -25.76 3.64 17.69
CA PRO A 37 -25.90 5.09 17.70
C PRO A 37 -25.87 5.65 16.27
N LYS A 38 -26.66 6.69 16.01
CA LYS A 38 -26.69 7.40 14.73
C LYS A 38 -25.65 8.52 14.75
N ILE A 39 -24.40 8.19 14.42
CA ILE A 39 -23.30 9.15 14.33
C ILE A 39 -22.88 9.30 12.87
N LYS A 40 -22.79 10.53 12.37
CA LYS A 40 -22.37 10.82 11.00
C LYS A 40 -20.96 10.23 10.76
N GLY A 41 -20.80 9.48 9.68
CA GLY A 41 -19.54 8.84 9.31
C GLY A 41 -19.31 7.44 9.89
N ILE A 42 -20.06 7.03 10.93
CA ILE A 42 -20.01 5.65 11.45
C ILE A 42 -20.90 4.76 10.59
N ILE A 43 -20.30 3.76 9.95
CA ILE A 43 -21.01 2.82 9.07
C ILE A 43 -20.90 1.40 9.65
N PRO A 44 -21.98 0.83 10.19
CA PRO A 44 -21.98 -0.54 10.71
C PRO A 44 -21.90 -1.57 9.57
N TYR A 45 -20.84 -2.36 9.57
CA TYR A 45 -20.61 -3.44 8.60
C TYR A 45 -20.86 -4.81 9.25
N PRO A 46 -21.71 -5.67 8.64
CA PRO A 46 -21.92 -7.04 9.13
C PRO A 46 -20.66 -7.93 9.01
N ASN A 47 -19.84 -7.69 7.99
CA ASN A 47 -18.57 -8.40 7.77
C ASN A 47 -17.44 -7.37 7.73
N LEU A 48 -17.01 -6.92 8.91
CA LEU A 48 -15.94 -5.93 9.03
C LEU A 48 -14.61 -6.45 8.44
N PHE A 49 -14.34 -7.75 8.61
CA PHE A 49 -13.14 -8.39 8.08
C PHE A 49 -13.00 -8.22 6.55
N ALA A 50 -14.08 -8.39 5.80
CA ALA A 50 -14.06 -8.16 4.35
C ALA A 50 -13.70 -6.70 3.99
N TYR A 51 -14.22 -5.73 4.75
CA TYR A 51 -13.89 -4.32 4.56
C TYR A 51 -12.42 -4.05 4.90
N GLU A 52 -11.91 -4.59 6.01
CA GLU A 52 -10.51 -4.43 6.42
C GLU A 52 -9.56 -4.96 5.35
N GLU A 53 -9.86 -6.15 4.80
CA GLU A 53 -9.07 -6.75 3.74
C GLU A 53 -9.18 -5.96 2.43
N GLN A 54 -10.37 -5.47 2.07
CA GLN A 54 -10.56 -4.58 0.92
C GLN A 54 -9.71 -3.32 1.06
N LYS A 55 -9.72 -2.67 2.21
CA LYS A 55 -8.91 -1.47 2.48
C LYS A 55 -7.42 -1.80 2.47
N LEU A 56 -7.01 -2.90 3.08
CA LEU A 56 -5.62 -3.33 3.14
C LEU A 56 -5.07 -3.64 1.74
N PHE A 57 -5.84 -4.33 0.90
CA PHE A 57 -5.39 -4.75 -0.43
C PHE A 57 -5.81 -3.83 -1.58
N THR A 58 -6.48 -2.72 -1.27
CA THR A 58 -6.76 -1.63 -2.22
C THR A 58 -5.99 -0.38 -1.80
N HIS A 59 -6.46 0.34 -0.76
CA HIS A 59 -5.83 1.59 -0.32
C HIS A 59 -4.36 1.37 0.05
N ASN A 60 -4.08 0.50 1.02
CA ASN A 60 -2.71 0.38 1.54
C ASN A 60 -1.74 -0.15 0.48
N THR A 61 -2.17 -1.12 -0.35
CA THR A 61 -1.37 -1.64 -1.47
C THR A 61 -1.07 -0.55 -2.48
N GLY A 62 -2.09 0.13 -3.01
CA GLY A 62 -1.90 1.18 -4.02
C GLY A 62 -1.00 2.31 -3.51
N HIS A 63 -1.19 2.72 -2.26
CA HIS A 63 -0.41 3.81 -1.66
C HIS A 63 1.06 3.41 -1.46
N ALA A 64 1.31 2.17 -1.03
CA ALA A 64 2.67 1.65 -0.88
C ALA A 64 3.37 1.49 -2.23
N VAL A 65 2.71 0.90 -3.23
CA VAL A 65 3.26 0.76 -4.60
C VAL A 65 3.62 2.13 -5.18
N CYS A 66 2.71 3.10 -5.07
CA CYS A 66 2.94 4.48 -5.51
C CYS A 66 4.13 5.12 -4.78
N ALA A 67 4.23 4.97 -3.46
CA ALA A 67 5.31 5.55 -2.68
C ALA A 67 6.68 4.96 -3.05
N TYR A 68 6.79 3.64 -3.12
CA TYR A 68 8.09 3.00 -3.39
C TYR A 68 8.56 3.26 -4.81
N LEU A 69 7.69 3.21 -5.82
CA LEU A 69 8.07 3.56 -7.19
C LEU A 69 8.45 5.03 -7.30
N GLY A 70 7.71 5.91 -6.63
CA GLY A 70 8.02 7.34 -6.63
C GLY A 70 9.35 7.65 -5.97
N TYR A 71 9.67 6.96 -4.87
CA TYR A 71 10.95 7.05 -4.20
C TYR A 71 12.11 6.65 -5.13
N GLN A 72 11.96 5.54 -5.86
CA GLN A 72 12.97 5.09 -6.82
C GLN A 72 13.20 6.13 -7.94
N LYS A 73 12.14 6.80 -8.41
CA LYS A 73 12.25 7.91 -9.37
C LYS A 73 12.70 9.24 -8.76
N GLY A 74 12.84 9.34 -7.43
CA GLY A 74 13.25 10.56 -6.74
C GLY A 74 12.14 11.60 -6.57
N TYR A 75 10.88 11.23 -6.74
CA TYR A 75 9.76 12.10 -6.40
C TYR A 75 9.68 12.32 -4.89
N ARG A 76 9.22 13.49 -4.48
CA ARG A 76 9.07 13.87 -3.07
C ARG A 76 7.69 13.52 -2.55
N TYR A 77 6.65 13.75 -3.35
CA TYR A 77 5.26 13.62 -2.97
C TYR A 77 4.53 12.50 -3.70
N ILE A 78 3.49 11.95 -3.07
CA ILE A 78 2.60 10.95 -3.66
C ILE A 78 1.89 11.49 -4.90
N TRP A 79 1.48 12.76 -4.87
CA TRP A 79 0.83 13.38 -6.02
C TRP A 79 1.75 13.50 -7.23
N GLU A 80 3.06 13.70 -7.03
CA GLU A 80 4.05 13.67 -8.12
C GLU A 80 4.17 12.25 -8.67
N SER A 81 4.30 11.28 -7.76
CA SER A 81 4.43 9.86 -8.11
C SER A 81 3.23 9.33 -8.92
N ILE A 82 2.00 9.65 -8.53
CA ILE A 82 0.80 9.17 -9.24
C ILE A 82 0.51 9.94 -10.54
N GLN A 83 1.17 11.08 -10.77
CA GLN A 83 1.10 11.83 -12.03
C GLN A 83 2.08 11.32 -13.08
N ASP A 84 3.09 10.53 -12.68
CA ASP A 84 3.96 9.82 -13.60
C ASP A 84 3.19 8.67 -14.27
N ASN A 85 3.07 8.70 -15.60
CA ASN A 85 2.26 7.75 -16.36
C ASN A 85 2.66 6.27 -16.14
N GLU A 86 3.94 6.01 -15.97
CA GLU A 86 4.45 4.65 -15.77
C GLU A 86 4.11 4.12 -14.37
N ILE A 87 4.28 4.98 -13.35
CA ILE A 87 3.88 4.65 -11.99
C ILE A 87 2.36 4.49 -11.91
N ARG A 88 1.61 5.42 -12.48
CA ARG A 88 0.15 5.40 -12.51
C ARG A 88 -0.36 4.10 -13.12
N GLY A 89 0.14 3.72 -14.30
CA GLY A 89 -0.22 2.46 -14.94
C GLY A 89 0.11 1.24 -14.07
N THR A 90 1.26 1.25 -13.38
CA THR A 90 1.61 0.18 -12.43
C THR A 90 0.66 0.11 -11.25
N VAL A 91 0.30 1.25 -10.64
CA VAL A 91 -0.62 1.31 -9.50
C VAL A 91 -2.02 0.86 -9.92
N GLU A 92 -2.54 1.35 -11.05
CA GLU A 92 -3.85 0.97 -11.59
C GLU A 92 -3.92 -0.55 -11.86
N ASN A 93 -2.89 -1.11 -12.48
CA ASN A 93 -2.84 -2.54 -12.74
C ASN A 93 -2.66 -3.38 -11.45
N ALA A 94 -1.87 -2.92 -10.48
CA ALA A 94 -1.75 -3.59 -9.18
C ALA A 94 -3.09 -3.62 -8.44
N LEU A 95 -3.84 -2.51 -8.47
CA LEU A 95 -5.18 -2.43 -7.89
C LEU A 95 -6.19 -3.28 -8.67
N THR A 96 -6.02 -3.43 -9.98
CA THR A 96 -6.84 -4.34 -10.80
C THR A 96 -6.58 -5.81 -10.44
N GLU A 97 -5.31 -6.18 -10.23
CA GLU A 97 -4.91 -7.52 -9.79
C GLU A 97 -5.58 -7.88 -8.45
N THR A 98 -5.49 -7.01 -7.44
CA THR A 98 -6.12 -7.27 -6.13
C THR A 98 -7.63 -7.18 -6.16
N SER A 99 -8.20 -6.25 -6.94
CA SER A 99 -9.66 -6.07 -7.06
C SER A 99 -10.35 -7.33 -7.58
N LYS A 100 -9.77 -7.99 -8.60
CA LYS A 100 -10.29 -9.27 -9.11
C LYS A 100 -10.33 -10.35 -8.03
N ALA A 101 -9.30 -10.41 -7.17
CA ALA A 101 -9.23 -11.39 -6.10
C ALA A 101 -10.21 -11.08 -4.95
N LEU A 102 -10.34 -9.80 -4.58
CA LEU A 102 -11.29 -9.34 -3.56
C LEU A 102 -12.74 -9.60 -3.96
N VAL A 103 -13.10 -9.33 -5.22
CA VAL A 103 -14.44 -9.63 -5.77
C VAL A 103 -14.72 -11.13 -5.70
N LYS A 104 -13.76 -11.98 -6.09
CA LYS A 104 -13.92 -13.45 -5.99
C LYS A 104 -14.02 -13.93 -4.53
N LYS A 105 -13.27 -13.34 -3.60
CA LYS A 105 -13.22 -13.76 -2.19
C LYS A 105 -14.46 -13.35 -1.40
N HIS A 106 -14.88 -12.11 -1.55
CA HIS A 106 -15.89 -11.47 -0.69
C HIS A 106 -17.20 -11.17 -1.40
N HIS A 107 -17.30 -11.50 -2.69
CA HIS A 107 -18.49 -11.23 -3.51
C HIS A 107 -18.87 -9.74 -3.57
N PHE A 108 -17.88 -8.85 -3.49
CA PHE A 108 -18.10 -7.43 -3.74
C PHE A 108 -18.61 -7.22 -5.17
N LYS A 109 -19.43 -6.18 -5.35
CA LYS A 109 -19.80 -5.77 -6.71
C LYS A 109 -18.58 -5.20 -7.41
N LEU A 110 -18.33 -5.69 -8.62
CA LEU A 110 -17.17 -5.26 -9.42
C LEU A 110 -17.18 -3.75 -9.66
N GLU A 111 -18.34 -3.17 -9.95
CA GLU A 111 -18.50 -1.73 -10.18
C GLU A 111 -18.14 -0.91 -8.93
N GLU A 112 -18.60 -1.33 -7.75
CA GLU A 112 -18.27 -0.65 -6.47
C GLU A 112 -16.75 -0.69 -6.22
N GLN A 113 -16.11 -1.83 -6.50
CA GLN A 113 -14.65 -1.97 -6.38
C GLN A 113 -13.89 -1.09 -7.39
N GLN A 114 -14.38 -0.97 -8.63
CA GLN A 114 -13.78 -0.10 -9.65
C GLN A 114 -13.92 1.38 -9.28
N ASN A 115 -15.08 1.78 -8.77
CA ASN A 115 -15.33 3.15 -8.33
C ASN A 115 -14.45 3.50 -7.12
N LEU A 116 -14.26 2.56 -6.18
CA LEU A 116 -13.32 2.71 -5.07
C LEU A 116 -11.88 2.95 -5.57
N VAL A 117 -11.42 2.21 -6.58
CA VAL A 117 -10.09 2.41 -7.17
C VAL A 117 -9.98 3.78 -7.84
N LYS A 118 -10.99 4.21 -8.61
CA LYS A 118 -11.00 5.53 -9.26
C LYS A 118 -10.94 6.67 -8.24
N ASP A 119 -11.76 6.60 -7.19
CA ASP A 119 -11.75 7.56 -6.08
C ASP A 119 -10.36 7.63 -5.42
N LEU A 120 -9.77 6.46 -5.13
CA LEU A 120 -8.47 6.38 -4.49
C LEU A 120 -7.36 7.02 -5.33
N LEU A 121 -7.34 6.77 -6.64
CA LEU A 121 -6.36 7.37 -7.55
C LEU A 121 -6.51 8.89 -7.65
N HIS A 122 -7.75 9.39 -7.63
CA HIS A 122 -8.01 10.81 -7.54
C HIS A 122 -7.47 11.40 -6.23
N ARG A 123 -7.69 10.72 -5.10
CA ARG A 123 -7.19 11.16 -3.79
C ARG A 123 -5.67 11.14 -3.68
N PHE A 124 -4.99 10.17 -4.29
CA PHE A 124 -3.52 10.16 -4.36
C PHE A 124 -2.97 11.38 -5.13
N ALA A 125 -3.73 11.91 -6.09
CA ALA A 125 -3.35 13.09 -6.86
C ALA A 125 -3.59 14.43 -6.11
N ASN A 126 -4.11 14.38 -4.88
CA ASN A 126 -4.41 15.58 -4.11
C ASN A 126 -3.13 16.29 -3.62
N LYS A 127 -2.75 17.36 -4.32
CA LYS A 127 -1.57 18.18 -4.00
C LYS A 127 -1.64 18.83 -2.62
N ALA A 128 -2.85 19.20 -2.15
CA ALA A 128 -3.04 19.92 -0.90
C ALA A 128 -2.64 19.09 0.33
N LEU A 129 -2.63 17.75 0.22
CA LEU A 129 -2.20 16.88 1.31
C LEU A 129 -0.69 16.96 1.58
N GLY A 130 0.12 17.33 0.58
CA GLY A 130 1.58 17.36 0.72
C GLY A 130 2.17 16.02 1.19
N ASP A 131 1.50 14.90 0.90
CA ASP A 131 1.87 13.61 1.43
C ASP A 131 3.15 13.09 0.76
N THR A 132 4.22 12.85 1.54
CA THR A 132 5.53 12.50 0.99
C THR A 132 5.68 11.01 0.75
N VAL A 133 6.38 10.62 -0.32
CA VAL A 133 6.70 9.20 -0.59
C VAL A 133 7.49 8.56 0.55
N ILE A 134 8.35 9.32 1.23
CA ILE A 134 9.16 8.83 2.37
C ILE A 134 8.24 8.48 3.53
N ARG A 135 7.36 9.40 3.96
CA ARG A 135 6.41 9.14 5.06
C ARG A 135 5.55 7.91 4.78
N VAL A 136 5.06 7.80 3.54
CA VAL A 136 4.22 6.69 3.11
C VAL A 136 5.02 5.40 2.92
N GLY A 137 6.33 5.48 2.63
CA GLY A 137 7.24 4.35 2.47
C GLY A 137 7.76 3.77 3.78
N ARG A 138 7.90 4.57 4.85
CA ARG A 138 8.46 4.17 6.17
C ARG A 138 7.96 2.86 6.76
N ASP A 139 8.77 2.18 7.54
CA ASP A 139 8.49 0.86 8.12
C ASP A 139 8.28 -0.21 7.02
N PRO A 140 9.28 -0.40 6.13
CA PRO A 140 9.17 -1.30 4.98
C PRO A 140 9.14 -2.78 5.38
N ILE A 141 9.81 -3.19 6.47
CA ILE A 141 9.83 -4.58 6.93
C ILE A 141 8.41 -5.05 7.26
N ARG A 142 7.63 -4.27 8.02
CA ARG A 142 6.23 -4.61 8.30
C ARG A 142 5.40 -4.70 7.02
N LYS A 143 5.58 -3.76 6.08
CA LYS A 143 4.81 -3.71 4.82
C LYS A 143 5.15 -4.84 3.85
N LEU A 144 6.39 -5.33 3.90
CA LEU A 144 6.85 -6.52 3.19
C LEU A 144 6.48 -7.82 3.92
N GLY A 145 5.87 -7.75 5.11
CA GLY A 145 5.44 -8.93 5.85
C GLY A 145 4.42 -9.78 5.08
N PRO A 146 4.36 -11.10 5.34
CA PRO A 146 3.64 -12.07 4.52
C PRO A 146 2.13 -11.82 4.39
N ASN A 147 1.53 -11.16 5.38
CA ASN A 147 0.09 -10.90 5.46
C ASN A 147 -0.26 -9.41 5.31
N ASP A 148 0.73 -8.53 5.14
CA ASP A 148 0.51 -7.09 4.99
C ASP A 148 0.25 -6.74 3.51
N ARG A 149 0.09 -5.45 3.22
CA ARG A 149 -0.40 -4.86 1.98
C ARG A 149 0.34 -5.24 0.70
N LEU A 150 1.57 -5.73 0.77
CA LEU A 150 2.34 -6.09 -0.43
C LEU A 150 2.32 -7.60 -0.67
N ILE A 151 2.98 -8.38 0.20
CA ILE A 151 3.03 -9.84 0.02
C ILE A 151 1.65 -10.47 0.21
N GLY A 152 0.85 -10.00 1.16
CA GLY A 152 -0.52 -10.49 1.36
C GLY A 152 -1.40 -10.25 0.13
N ALA A 153 -1.28 -9.08 -0.50
CA ALA A 153 -1.97 -8.76 -1.75
C ALA A 153 -1.54 -9.68 -2.91
N ALA A 154 -0.24 -9.92 -3.07
CA ALA A 154 0.28 -10.84 -4.09
C ALA A 154 -0.16 -12.30 -3.86
N LYS A 155 -0.14 -12.76 -2.60
CA LYS A 155 -0.63 -14.09 -2.20
C LYS A 155 -2.13 -14.22 -2.45
N LEU A 156 -2.92 -13.18 -2.13
CA LEU A 156 -4.35 -13.17 -2.40
C LEU A 156 -4.63 -13.26 -3.90
N ALA A 157 -3.95 -12.46 -4.72
CA ALA A 157 -4.10 -12.51 -6.18
C ALA A 157 -3.81 -13.92 -6.71
N LEU A 158 -2.67 -14.53 -6.34
CA LEU A 158 -2.33 -15.88 -6.79
C LEU A 158 -3.33 -16.94 -6.31
N LYS A 159 -3.82 -16.84 -5.07
CA LYS A 159 -4.84 -17.76 -4.53
C LYS A 159 -6.10 -17.80 -5.39
N TYR A 160 -6.43 -16.71 -6.07
CA TYR A 160 -7.59 -16.59 -6.95
C TYR A 160 -7.20 -16.58 -8.45
N GLU A 161 -6.05 -17.17 -8.77
CA GLU A 161 -5.55 -17.39 -10.14
C GLU A 161 -5.27 -16.11 -10.93
N ILE A 162 -4.94 -15.02 -10.22
CA ILE A 162 -4.48 -13.77 -10.82
C ILE A 162 -2.96 -13.64 -10.63
N ILE A 163 -2.23 -13.42 -11.72
CA ILE A 163 -0.78 -13.25 -11.68
C ILE A 163 -0.46 -11.81 -11.20
N PRO A 164 0.23 -11.62 -10.05
CA PRO A 164 0.43 -10.32 -9.42
C PRO A 164 1.66 -9.59 -9.99
N VAL A 165 1.67 -9.27 -11.29
CA VAL A 165 2.85 -8.69 -11.95
C VAL A 165 3.18 -7.31 -11.38
N ASN A 166 2.17 -6.45 -11.25
CA ASN A 166 2.36 -5.05 -10.86
C ASN A 166 2.50 -4.89 -9.35
N ILE A 167 1.84 -5.73 -8.56
CA ILE A 167 2.11 -5.82 -7.12
C ILE A 167 3.57 -6.24 -6.88
N CYS A 168 4.08 -7.25 -7.62
CA CYS A 168 5.48 -7.68 -7.53
C CYS A 168 6.48 -6.61 -7.96
N ARG A 169 6.11 -5.74 -8.91
CA ARG A 169 6.91 -4.56 -9.26
C ARG A 169 7.03 -3.58 -8.09
N GLY A 170 5.93 -3.32 -7.37
CA GLY A 170 5.96 -2.53 -6.15
C GLY A 170 6.74 -3.19 -5.01
N ILE A 171 6.66 -4.52 -4.87
CA ILE A 171 7.48 -5.29 -3.91
C ILE A 171 8.96 -5.13 -4.23
N ALA A 172 9.36 -5.26 -5.50
CA ALA A 172 10.75 -5.06 -5.91
C ALA A 172 11.24 -3.65 -5.53
N ALA A 173 10.47 -2.60 -5.83
CA ALA A 173 10.81 -1.23 -5.43
C ALA A 173 10.89 -1.04 -3.91
N ALA A 174 10.05 -1.75 -3.14
CA ALA A 174 10.05 -1.71 -1.67
C ALA A 174 11.31 -2.36 -1.06
N ILE A 175 11.81 -3.45 -1.66
CA ILE A 175 13.07 -4.10 -1.24
C ILE A 175 14.26 -3.15 -1.40
N PHE A 176 14.17 -2.20 -2.35
CA PHE A 176 15.18 -1.19 -2.60
C PHE A 176 14.93 0.15 -1.89
N PHE A 177 13.99 0.22 -0.95
CA PHE A 177 13.78 1.42 -0.14
C PHE A 177 14.86 1.57 0.93
N ASP A 178 15.68 2.61 0.81
CA ASP A 178 16.94 2.80 1.56
C ASP A 178 16.97 4.10 2.39
N TYR A 179 15.81 4.64 2.77
CA TYR A 179 15.75 5.89 3.50
C TYR A 179 16.46 5.81 4.87
N SER A 180 17.63 6.45 4.98
CA SER A 180 18.57 6.28 6.10
C SER A 180 18.04 6.72 7.48
N LYS A 181 17.00 7.56 7.53
CA LYS A 181 16.37 7.99 8.81
C LYS A 181 15.24 7.08 9.26
N ASP A 182 14.99 5.97 8.57
CA ASP A 182 14.07 4.92 8.99
C ASP A 182 14.85 3.67 9.45
N PRO A 183 14.85 3.35 10.75
CA PRO A 183 15.57 2.17 11.27
C PRO A 183 15.20 0.86 10.59
N GLU A 184 13.94 0.70 10.17
CA GLU A 184 13.48 -0.51 9.49
C GLU A 184 13.99 -0.57 8.04
N ALA A 185 14.13 0.57 7.36
CA ALA A 185 14.77 0.64 6.04
C ALA A 185 16.27 0.32 6.14
N VAL A 186 16.97 0.83 7.17
CA VAL A 186 18.38 0.52 7.40
C VAL A 186 18.59 -0.99 7.65
N LYS A 187 17.70 -1.62 8.44
CA LYS A 187 17.72 -3.08 8.65
C LYS A 187 17.48 -3.85 7.35
N LEU A 188 16.52 -3.39 6.54
CA LEU A 188 16.22 -3.99 5.24
C LEU A 188 17.43 -3.94 4.30
N VAL A 189 18.08 -2.77 4.19
CA VAL A 189 19.29 -2.61 3.36
C VAL A 189 20.40 -3.54 3.82
N ARG A 190 20.69 -3.60 5.12
CA ARG A 190 21.71 -4.52 5.67
C ARG A 190 21.43 -5.99 5.35
N LEU A 191 20.17 -6.42 5.46
CA LEU A 191 19.79 -7.78 5.11
C LEU A 191 19.96 -8.02 3.61
N ARG A 192 19.54 -7.08 2.77
CA ARG A 192 19.67 -7.14 1.31
C ARG A 192 21.14 -7.21 0.87
N GLU A 193 22.02 -6.43 1.49
CA GLU A 193 23.46 -6.45 1.19
C GLU A 193 24.12 -7.78 1.61
N LYS A 194 23.70 -8.33 2.75
CA LYS A 194 24.28 -9.57 3.29
C LYS A 194 23.78 -10.83 2.58
N GLU A 195 22.49 -10.90 2.28
CA GLU A 195 21.83 -12.14 1.84
C GLU A 195 21.11 -11.99 0.48
N GLY A 196 21.23 -10.84 -0.17
CA GLY A 196 20.60 -10.54 -1.43
C GLY A 196 19.07 -10.42 -1.34
N VAL A 197 18.42 -10.33 -2.50
CA VAL A 197 16.96 -10.28 -2.63
C VAL A 197 16.31 -11.56 -2.12
N ASP A 198 16.93 -12.72 -2.34
CA ASP A 198 16.41 -14.01 -1.87
C ASP A 198 16.40 -14.09 -0.33
N GLY A 199 17.39 -13.52 0.35
CA GLY A 199 17.40 -13.41 1.82
C GLY A 199 16.23 -12.56 2.34
N VAL A 200 15.93 -11.42 1.69
CA VAL A 200 14.78 -10.59 2.04
C VAL A 200 13.46 -11.34 1.82
N LEU A 201 13.31 -11.98 0.65
CA LEU A 201 12.11 -12.74 0.30
C LEU A 201 11.85 -13.90 1.27
N LYS A 202 12.91 -14.58 1.72
CA LYS A 202 12.80 -15.68 2.68
C LYS A 202 12.51 -15.17 4.09
N ASN A 203 13.34 -14.26 4.61
CA ASN A 203 13.36 -13.93 6.03
C ASN A 203 12.31 -12.88 6.42
N ILE A 204 11.99 -11.93 5.54
CA ILE A 204 10.97 -10.89 5.81
C ILE A 204 9.65 -11.28 5.16
N CYS A 205 9.66 -11.55 3.85
CA CYS A 205 8.44 -11.77 3.10
C CYS A 205 7.80 -13.15 3.36
N GLN A 206 8.59 -14.11 3.89
CA GLN A 206 8.19 -15.51 4.06
C GLN A 206 7.56 -16.08 2.79
N VAL A 207 8.30 -15.94 1.69
CA VAL A 207 7.99 -16.46 0.36
C VAL A 207 9.10 -17.44 -0.03
N ASP A 208 8.73 -18.59 -0.60
CA ASP A 208 9.73 -19.50 -1.19
C ASP A 208 10.48 -18.77 -2.32
N PRO A 209 11.82 -18.63 -2.24
CA PRO A 209 12.63 -18.00 -3.29
C PRO A 209 12.48 -18.62 -4.69
N ARG A 210 11.94 -19.83 -4.79
CA ARG A 210 11.65 -20.53 -6.05
C ARG A 210 10.19 -20.39 -6.49
N GLY A 211 9.32 -19.87 -5.63
CA GLY A 211 7.90 -19.69 -5.89
C GLY A 211 7.59 -18.58 -6.89
N LYS A 212 6.35 -18.57 -7.41
CA LYS A 212 5.93 -17.64 -8.47
C LYS A 212 6.09 -16.16 -8.10
N ILE A 213 5.78 -15.77 -6.86
CA ILE A 213 5.97 -14.39 -6.37
C ILE A 213 7.46 -14.03 -6.41
N ALA A 214 8.33 -14.87 -5.87
CA ALA A 214 9.77 -14.61 -5.85
C ALA A 214 10.35 -14.47 -7.26
N GLN A 215 9.94 -15.31 -8.20
CA GLN A 215 10.35 -15.20 -9.61
C GLN A 215 9.92 -13.88 -10.23
N LEU A 216 8.67 -13.45 -10.01
CA LEU A 216 8.17 -12.17 -10.53
C LEU A 216 8.89 -10.97 -9.89
N VAL A 217 9.17 -11.01 -8.59
CA VAL A 217 9.92 -9.97 -7.90
C VAL A 217 11.34 -9.89 -8.45
N LYS A 218 12.07 -11.01 -8.54
CA LYS A 218 13.43 -11.05 -9.06
C LYS A 218 13.54 -10.55 -10.50
N LYS A 219 12.60 -10.95 -11.36
CA LYS A 219 12.51 -10.41 -12.71
C LYS A 219 12.39 -8.89 -12.72
N ASN A 220 11.53 -8.32 -11.86
CA ASN A 220 11.41 -6.86 -11.74
C ASN A 220 12.66 -6.20 -11.16
N VAL A 221 13.45 -6.89 -10.33
CA VAL A 221 14.76 -6.39 -9.85
C VAL A 221 15.80 -6.38 -10.95
N GLU A 222 15.83 -7.39 -11.81
CA GLU A 222 16.74 -7.46 -12.96
C GLU A 222 16.38 -6.41 -14.03
N ASP A 223 15.08 -6.27 -14.32
CA ASP A 223 14.56 -5.31 -15.30
C ASP A 223 14.59 -3.86 -14.77
N GLY A 224 14.46 -3.69 -13.45
CA GLY A 224 14.38 -2.42 -12.77
C GLY A 224 15.76 -1.89 -12.39
N ARG A 225 16.16 -0.75 -12.96
CA ARG A 225 17.31 0.02 -12.46
C ARG A 225 16.95 0.72 -11.14
N PHE A 226 16.73 -0.05 -10.08
CA PHE A 226 16.51 0.49 -8.75
C PHE A 226 17.80 1.15 -8.24
N LYS A 227 17.67 2.25 -7.51
CA LYS A 227 18.82 2.93 -6.91
C LYS A 227 19.47 1.98 -5.91
N ILE A 228 20.76 1.72 -6.13
CA ILE A 228 21.63 0.94 -5.23
C ILE A 228 22.30 1.91 -4.27
#